data_AF-A0A6N8L3H9-F1
#
_entry.id   AF-A0A6N8L3H9-F1
#
_cell.length_a   1.000
_cell.length_b   1.000
_cell.length_c   1.000
_cell.angle_alpha   90.00
_cell.angle_beta   90.00
_cell.angle_gamma   90.00
#
_symmetry.space_group_name_H-M   'P 1'
#
loop_
_entity.id
_entity.type
_entity.pdbx_description
1 polymer ?
#
loop_
_entity_poly.entity_id
_entity_poly.type
_entity_poly.pdbx_seq_one_letter_code
_entity_poly.pdbx_strand_id
1 'polypeptide(L)'
;MNKNQYLLTTVILLLTMTWSSVSYAQFGNLLEKASKATTAKGVKLLGIDKILKEPEPISTNFSDVDRANEKMPDFQSEVSFTSLKTLSKNKDGNFLLQAGNFEIVNKSYCLKAGTYAPSSGDGYMYAPTLGKKKDIVIAILKNAENHPEVKQEDIQMLLWTIIARTKFSNYAGSVKVTALKLLSPKQLLQLEGGALGILPLDVMQEAKNKLPKEIQAVFEAENQIRELVSSGNYTLAEFEQYAILAGMAPVRQDTPSGIWSYHPDGYYIRYFPSGYSRTRTQIHVPQETIDKLAGKVLLYDATDDIACPANVGSQRLAQTNEAIEN
;
A
#
# COMPACT_ATOMS: atom_id res chain seq x y z
N MET A 1 1.36 -93.07 14.15
CA MET A 1 0.18 -92.22 13.88
C MET A 1 -0.60 -92.05 15.17
N ASN A 2 -0.51 -90.89 15.84
CA ASN A 2 -1.17 -90.64 17.12
C ASN A 2 -1.94 -89.32 17.09
N LYS A 3 -3.24 -89.39 17.40
CA LYS A 3 -4.27 -88.36 17.23
C LYS A 3 -4.11 -87.11 18.11
N ASN A 4 -3.10 -87.03 18.96
CA ASN A 4 -2.93 -85.95 19.95
C ASN A 4 -2.01 -84.79 19.50
N GLN A 5 -1.46 -84.84 18.29
CA GLN A 5 -0.58 -83.77 17.78
C GLN A 5 -1.31 -82.64 17.05
N TYR A 6 -2.59 -82.79 16.74
CA TYR A 6 -3.38 -81.76 16.02
C TYR A 6 -4.14 -80.80 16.93
N LEU A 7 -4.28 -81.10 18.22
CA LEU A 7 -4.99 -80.22 19.16
C LEU A 7 -4.11 -79.09 19.69
N LEU A 8 -2.78 -79.28 19.78
CA LEU A 8 -1.86 -78.25 20.28
C LEU A 8 -1.48 -77.21 19.22
N THR A 9 -1.50 -77.57 17.93
CA THR A 9 -1.14 -76.65 16.84
C THR A 9 -2.27 -75.69 16.46
N THR A 10 -3.51 -76.00 16.83
CA THR A 10 -4.68 -75.17 16.48
C THR A 10 -4.93 -74.03 17.48
N VAL A 11 -4.38 -74.11 18.69
CA VAL A 11 -4.58 -73.07 19.74
C VAL A 11 -3.51 -71.96 19.66
N ILE A 12 -2.35 -72.22 19.06
CA ILE A 12 -1.26 -71.23 18.95
C ILE A 12 -1.44 -70.32 17.73
N LEU A 13 -2.17 -70.73 16.69
CA LEU A 13 -2.40 -69.91 15.49
C LEU A 13 -3.56 -68.90 15.63
N LEU A 14 -4.35 -68.97 16.72
CA LEU A 14 -5.49 -68.08 16.97
C LEU A 14 -5.19 -66.97 18.00
N LEU A 15 -3.97 -66.93 18.55
CA LEU A 15 -3.56 -65.91 19.52
C LEU A 15 -2.60 -64.84 18.95
N THR A 16 -2.28 -64.87 17.66
CA THR A 16 -1.38 -63.89 17.02
C THR A 16 -2.11 -62.90 16.10
N MET A 17 -3.45 -62.87 16.12
CA MET A 17 -4.24 -62.08 15.17
C MET A 17 -5.14 -61.01 15.83
N THR A 18 -4.73 -60.45 16.97
CA THR A 18 -5.45 -59.33 17.60
C THR A 18 -4.56 -58.21 18.13
N TRP A 19 -3.31 -58.05 17.70
CA TRP A 19 -2.48 -56.89 18.08
C TRP A 19 -2.03 -56.08 16.85
N SER A 20 -2.96 -55.42 16.18
CA SER A 20 -2.61 -54.39 15.19
C SER A 20 -3.74 -53.39 14.99
N SER A 21 -4.14 -52.70 16.06
CA SER A 21 -5.10 -51.59 15.94
C SER A 21 -5.15 -50.65 17.15
N VAL A 22 -4.02 -50.32 17.79
CA VAL A 22 -3.96 -49.13 18.67
C VAL A 22 -2.55 -48.51 18.68
N SER A 23 -2.15 -47.79 17.62
CA SER A 23 -0.97 -46.91 17.69
C SER A 23 -1.03 -45.67 16.80
N TYR A 24 -1.97 -45.58 15.86
CA TYR A 24 -2.08 -44.42 14.96
C TYR A 24 -2.74 -43.17 15.59
N ALA A 25 -3.40 -43.30 16.74
CA ALA A 25 -4.06 -42.15 17.39
C ALA A 25 -3.12 -41.31 18.28
N GLN A 26 -2.03 -41.89 18.81
CA GLN A 26 -1.11 -41.18 19.71
C GLN A 26 -0.03 -40.40 18.95
N PHE A 27 0.43 -40.90 17.80
CA PHE A 27 1.36 -40.17 16.94
C PHE A 27 0.68 -39.05 16.14
N GLY A 28 -0.58 -39.21 15.72
CA GLY A 28 -1.32 -38.14 15.04
C GLY A 28 -1.47 -36.91 15.93
N ASN A 29 -1.83 -37.10 17.20
CA ASN A 29 -2.00 -36.02 18.17
C ASN A 29 -0.65 -35.42 18.63
N LEU A 30 0.43 -36.22 18.67
CA LEU A 30 1.78 -35.71 18.97
C LEU A 30 2.37 -34.93 17.79
N LEU A 31 2.13 -35.35 16.56
CA LEU A 31 2.59 -34.69 15.34
C LEU A 31 1.75 -33.45 15.04
N GLU A 32 0.45 -33.46 15.36
CA GLU A 32 -0.43 -32.28 15.36
C GLU A 32 -0.06 -31.29 16.48
N LYS A 33 0.29 -31.76 17.68
CA LYS A 33 0.80 -30.89 18.75
C LYS A 33 2.20 -30.36 18.44
N ALA A 34 3.06 -31.16 17.80
CA ALA A 34 4.39 -30.75 17.38
C ALA A 34 4.31 -29.72 16.25
N SER A 35 3.42 -29.91 15.27
CA SER A 35 3.16 -28.93 14.19
C SER A 35 2.54 -27.65 14.74
N LYS A 36 1.51 -27.73 15.60
CA LYS A 36 0.93 -26.55 16.27
C LYS A 36 1.92 -25.83 17.19
N ALA A 37 2.82 -26.56 17.85
CA ALA A 37 3.86 -25.98 18.70
C ALA A 37 5.00 -25.37 17.87
N THR A 38 5.26 -25.86 16.65
CA THR A 38 6.24 -25.26 15.72
C THR A 38 5.65 -24.07 14.97
N THR A 39 4.37 -24.06 14.61
CA THR A 39 3.71 -22.90 13.98
C THR A 39 3.52 -21.77 14.98
N ALA A 40 3.00 -22.06 16.19
CA ALA A 40 2.84 -21.04 17.24
C ALA A 40 4.19 -20.48 17.74
N LYS A 41 5.25 -21.30 17.79
CA LYS A 41 6.61 -20.80 18.02
C LYS A 41 7.18 -20.08 16.80
N GLY A 42 6.90 -20.51 15.58
CA GLY A 42 7.35 -19.88 14.34
C GLY A 42 6.77 -18.47 14.16
N VAL A 43 5.47 -18.29 14.41
CA VAL A 43 4.80 -16.98 14.40
C VAL A 43 5.40 -16.02 15.43
N LYS A 44 5.73 -16.54 16.62
CA LYS A 44 6.35 -15.76 17.71
C LYS A 44 7.85 -15.51 17.49
N LEU A 45 8.58 -16.46 16.89
CA LEU A 45 10.01 -16.41 16.57
C LEU A 45 10.28 -15.47 15.39
N LEU A 46 9.34 -15.36 14.44
CA LEU A 46 9.39 -14.45 13.30
C LEU A 46 8.88 -13.03 13.63
N GLY A 47 8.45 -12.77 14.88
CA GLY A 47 7.99 -11.45 15.31
C GLY A 47 6.69 -10.96 14.63
N ILE A 48 5.90 -11.90 14.09
CA ILE A 48 4.74 -11.59 13.23
C ILE A 48 3.65 -10.87 14.04
N ASP A 49 3.42 -11.26 15.28
CA ASP A 49 2.46 -10.58 16.17
C ASP A 49 2.78 -9.09 16.37
N LYS A 50 4.06 -8.71 16.31
CA LYS A 50 4.50 -7.31 16.43
C LYS A 50 4.30 -6.56 15.12
N ILE A 51 4.54 -7.22 13.98
CA ILE A 51 4.44 -6.62 12.65
C ILE A 51 2.99 -6.50 12.20
N LEU A 52 2.13 -7.47 12.51
CA LEU A 52 0.68 -7.39 12.29
C LEU A 52 0.02 -6.25 13.07
N LYS A 53 0.61 -5.87 14.21
CA LYS A 53 0.18 -4.72 15.03
C LYS A 53 0.85 -3.42 14.61
N GLU A 54 1.85 -3.47 13.74
CA GLU A 54 2.55 -2.27 13.31
C GLU A 54 1.70 -1.53 12.26
N PRO A 55 1.51 -0.21 12.42
CA PRO A 55 0.83 0.59 11.42
C PRO A 55 1.40 0.40 10.01
N GLU A 56 0.57 0.67 9.00
CA GLU A 56 1.02 0.71 7.61
C GLU A 56 2.19 1.70 7.43
N PRO A 57 3.14 1.42 6.52
CA PRO A 57 4.25 2.32 6.21
C PRO A 57 3.81 3.76 5.94
N ILE A 58 2.71 3.91 5.21
CA ILE A 58 1.92 5.13 5.07
C ILE A 58 0.55 4.86 5.71
N SER A 59 0.22 5.59 6.77
CA SER A 59 -0.97 5.36 7.59
C SER A 59 -2.12 6.31 7.28
N THR A 60 -1.91 7.28 6.38
CA THR A 60 -2.96 8.21 5.93
C THR A 60 -4.21 7.45 5.53
N ASN A 61 -5.37 7.88 5.98
CA ASN A 61 -6.66 7.26 5.68
C ASN A 61 -7.76 8.32 5.68
N PHE A 62 -8.98 7.94 5.28
CA PHE A 62 -10.07 8.91 5.14
C PHE A 62 -10.51 9.55 6.47
N SER A 63 -10.25 8.92 7.62
CA SER A 63 -10.52 9.55 8.92
C SER A 63 -9.50 10.64 9.29
N ASP A 64 -8.39 10.75 8.56
CA ASP A 64 -7.41 11.84 8.68
C ASP A 64 -7.77 13.04 7.80
N VAL A 65 -8.82 12.95 6.98
CA VAL A 65 -9.31 14.06 6.15
C VAL A 65 -10.01 15.08 7.03
N ASP A 66 -9.56 16.33 6.97
CA ASP A 66 -10.33 17.45 7.54
C ASP A 66 -11.46 17.83 6.58
N ARG A 67 -12.69 17.50 7.00
CA ARG A 67 -13.92 17.82 6.26
C ARG A 67 -14.47 19.19 6.62
N ALA A 68 -13.83 19.93 7.53
CA ALA A 68 -14.22 21.29 7.84
C ALA A 68 -14.08 22.17 6.59
N ASN A 69 -15.10 22.97 6.33
CA ASN A 69 -15.16 23.87 5.16
C ASN A 69 -15.10 23.18 3.79
N GLU A 70 -15.32 21.86 3.69
CA GLU A 70 -15.46 21.20 2.40
C GLU A 70 -16.54 21.88 1.54
N LYS A 71 -16.38 21.83 0.22
CA LYS A 71 -17.38 22.35 -0.72
C LYS A 71 -17.81 21.27 -1.69
N MET A 72 -19.10 21.29 -2.03
CA MET A 72 -19.65 20.41 -3.05
C MET A 72 -19.06 20.73 -4.44
N PRO A 73 -19.09 19.79 -5.40
CA PRO A 73 -18.41 19.94 -6.68
C PRO A 73 -18.83 21.16 -7.53
N ASP A 74 -20.00 21.73 -7.25
CA ASP A 74 -20.57 22.92 -7.86
C ASP A 74 -19.90 24.24 -7.41
N PHE A 75 -19.15 24.22 -6.30
CA PHE A 75 -18.28 25.34 -5.93
C PHE A 75 -17.23 25.59 -7.02
N GLN A 76 -17.09 26.84 -7.45
CA GLN A 76 -16.22 27.24 -8.57
C GLN A 76 -16.54 26.47 -9.87
N SER A 77 -17.82 26.21 -10.16
CA SER A 77 -18.24 25.49 -11.38
C SER A 77 -18.21 26.32 -12.66
N GLU A 78 -18.32 27.65 -12.56
CA GLU A 78 -18.38 28.57 -13.71
C GLU A 78 -17.05 29.27 -14.02
N VAL A 79 -15.94 28.78 -13.47
CA VAL A 79 -14.62 29.39 -13.64
C VAL A 79 -13.78 28.69 -14.69
N SER A 80 -12.93 29.46 -15.36
CA SER A 80 -11.85 28.90 -16.18
C SER A 80 -10.63 28.62 -15.32
N PHE A 81 -10.00 27.48 -15.54
CA PHE A 81 -8.77 27.10 -14.85
C PHE A 81 -7.55 27.47 -15.68
N THR A 82 -6.60 28.17 -15.07
CA THR A 82 -5.29 28.44 -15.66
C THR A 82 -4.38 27.24 -15.42
N SER A 83 -3.49 26.89 -16.35
CA SER A 83 -2.54 25.82 -16.08
C SER A 83 -1.61 26.21 -14.92
N LEU A 84 -1.49 25.36 -13.91
CA LEU A 84 -0.57 25.57 -12.78
C LEU A 84 0.89 25.69 -13.24
N LYS A 85 1.23 25.12 -14.40
CA LYS A 85 2.54 25.23 -15.05
C LYS A 85 2.96 26.67 -15.37
N THR A 86 2.00 27.59 -15.43
CA THR A 86 2.26 29.01 -15.66
C THR A 86 2.82 29.72 -14.43
N LEU A 87 2.66 29.12 -13.25
CA LEU A 87 3.20 29.67 -12.01
C LEU A 87 4.70 29.41 -11.89
N SER A 88 5.40 30.35 -11.26
CA SER A 88 6.82 30.16 -10.94
C SER A 88 6.99 29.03 -9.93
N LYS A 89 8.14 28.35 -9.97
CA LYS A 89 8.55 27.37 -8.96
C LYS A 89 9.66 27.93 -8.08
N ASN A 90 9.71 27.50 -6.82
CA ASN A 90 10.86 27.78 -5.96
C ASN A 90 12.02 26.82 -6.30
N LYS A 91 13.15 26.97 -5.59
CA LYS A 91 14.33 26.11 -5.76
C LYS A 91 14.09 24.61 -5.49
N ASP A 92 13.03 24.28 -4.74
CA ASP A 92 12.66 22.93 -4.34
C ASP A 92 11.58 22.33 -5.25
N GLY A 93 11.23 23.02 -6.35
CA GLY A 93 10.25 22.58 -7.35
C GLY A 93 8.79 22.90 -7.01
N ASN A 94 8.52 23.54 -5.87
CA ASN A 94 7.16 23.85 -5.40
C ASN A 94 6.59 25.04 -6.15
N PHE A 95 5.31 24.99 -6.51
CA PHE A 95 4.64 26.08 -7.21
C PHE A 95 4.34 27.24 -6.25
N LEU A 96 4.66 28.47 -6.67
CA LEU A 96 4.29 29.69 -5.96
C LEU A 96 2.85 30.03 -6.30
N LEU A 97 1.93 29.75 -5.39
CA LEU A 97 0.51 30.03 -5.57
C LEU A 97 0.24 31.54 -5.47
N GLN A 98 -0.67 31.99 -6.32
CA GLN A 98 -1.29 33.32 -6.28
C GLN A 98 -2.81 33.15 -6.26
N ALA A 99 -3.58 34.23 -6.02
CA ALA A 99 -5.03 34.16 -6.06
C ALA A 99 -5.52 33.73 -7.45
N GLY A 100 -6.52 32.84 -7.50
CA GLY A 100 -7.09 32.35 -8.75
C GLY A 100 -7.43 30.86 -8.77
N ASN A 101 -7.71 30.35 -9.97
CA ASN A 101 -8.09 28.97 -10.23
C ASN A 101 -7.04 28.30 -11.13
N PHE A 102 -6.45 27.21 -10.64
CA PHE A 102 -5.37 26.51 -11.31
C PHE A 102 -5.67 25.04 -11.51
N GLU A 103 -5.19 24.46 -12.61
CA GLU A 103 -5.28 23.04 -12.88
C GLU A 103 -3.93 22.48 -13.34
N ILE A 104 -3.65 21.26 -12.91
CA ILE A 104 -2.53 20.47 -13.41
C ILE A 104 -2.93 19.00 -13.51
N VAL A 105 -2.31 18.29 -14.43
CA VAL A 105 -2.44 16.83 -14.53
C VAL A 105 -1.07 16.24 -14.24
N ASN A 106 -0.94 15.56 -13.10
CA ASN A 106 0.35 15.10 -12.60
C ASN A 106 0.46 13.58 -12.66
N LYS A 107 1.70 13.09 -12.65
CA LYS A 107 1.96 11.68 -12.33
C LYS A 107 1.52 11.42 -10.90
N SER A 108 0.72 10.38 -10.72
CA SER A 108 0.31 9.88 -9.42
C SER A 108 0.74 8.43 -9.21
N TYR A 109 0.74 8.01 -7.95
CA TYR A 109 1.22 6.71 -7.52
C TYR A 109 0.35 6.14 -6.42
N CYS A 110 0.04 4.86 -6.54
CA CYS A 110 -0.68 4.11 -5.54
C CYS A 110 0.19 3.85 -4.30
N LEU A 111 -0.36 4.17 -3.12
CA LEU A 111 0.24 3.91 -1.81
C LEU A 111 -0.51 2.83 -1.00
N LYS A 112 -1.24 1.95 -1.68
CA LYS A 112 -1.94 0.83 -1.05
C LYS A 112 -2.06 -0.37 -2.00
N ALA A 113 -1.45 -1.49 -1.64
CA ALA A 113 -1.59 -2.74 -2.38
C ALA A 113 -2.81 -3.53 -1.89
N GLY A 114 -3.38 -4.37 -2.76
CA GLY A 114 -4.54 -5.21 -2.42
C GLY A 114 -5.84 -4.43 -2.28
N THR A 115 -5.99 -3.34 -3.03
CA THR A 115 -7.20 -2.48 -3.06
C THR A 115 -7.63 -2.19 -4.49
N TYR A 116 -8.88 -1.73 -4.67
CA TYR A 116 -9.41 -1.34 -5.98
C TYR A 116 -8.67 -0.12 -6.53
N ALA A 117 -8.40 -0.11 -7.83
CA ALA A 117 -7.94 1.09 -8.51
C ALA A 117 -9.01 2.21 -8.41
N PRO A 118 -8.62 3.48 -8.54
CA PRO A 118 -9.57 4.58 -8.57
C PRO A 118 -10.65 4.36 -9.64
N SER A 119 -11.93 4.34 -9.24
CA SER A 119 -13.08 4.20 -10.12
C SER A 119 -13.80 5.53 -10.33
N SER A 120 -14.58 5.62 -11.41
CA SER A 120 -15.43 6.78 -11.68
C SER A 120 -16.47 6.95 -10.55
N GLY A 121 -16.66 8.19 -10.10
CA GLY A 121 -17.65 8.53 -9.08
C GLY A 121 -17.10 8.62 -7.65
N ASP A 122 -15.95 8.03 -7.34
CA ASP A 122 -15.33 8.15 -6.01
C ASP A 122 -14.85 9.59 -5.74
N GLY A 123 -15.19 10.11 -4.57
CA GLY A 123 -14.63 11.34 -4.04
C GLY A 123 -13.26 11.12 -3.41
N TYR A 124 -12.30 11.93 -3.84
CA TYR A 124 -10.96 12.00 -3.28
C TYR A 124 -10.78 13.34 -2.59
N MET A 125 -10.30 13.29 -1.35
CA MET A 125 -10.08 14.47 -0.51
C MET A 125 -8.63 14.57 -0.10
N TYR A 126 -8.20 15.79 0.21
CA TYR A 126 -6.87 16.03 0.74
C TYR A 126 -6.73 15.36 2.11
N ALA A 127 -5.62 14.68 2.32
CA ALA A 127 -5.19 14.22 3.62
C ALA A 127 -3.67 14.42 3.76
N PRO A 128 -3.17 14.68 4.99
CA PRO A 128 -1.74 14.79 5.22
C PRO A 128 -1.02 13.44 5.02
N THR A 129 0.25 13.47 4.62
CA THR A 129 1.08 12.27 4.55
C THR A 129 1.51 11.82 5.96
N LEU A 130 0.98 10.69 6.42
CA LEU A 130 1.22 10.11 7.74
C LEU A 130 1.88 8.72 7.62
N GLY A 131 2.58 8.31 8.66
CA GLY A 131 3.17 6.97 8.77
C GLY A 131 4.70 6.98 8.85
N LYS A 132 5.26 5.84 9.28
CA LYS A 132 6.70 5.71 9.59
C LYS A 132 7.63 5.87 8.37
N LYS A 133 7.11 5.71 7.15
CA LYS A 133 7.88 5.82 5.89
C LYS A 133 7.54 7.09 5.10
N LYS A 134 6.79 8.05 5.68
CA LYS A 134 6.40 9.29 4.99
C LYS A 134 7.58 10.02 4.35
N ASP A 135 8.67 10.22 5.10
CA ASP A 135 9.82 11.00 4.63
C ASP A 135 10.55 10.29 3.47
N ILE A 136 10.51 8.95 3.45
CA ILE A 136 11.09 8.16 2.35
C ILE A 136 10.21 8.27 1.11
N VAL A 137 8.89 8.17 1.25
CA VAL A 137 7.95 8.31 0.12
C VAL A 137 8.04 9.71 -0.48
N ILE A 138 8.00 10.77 0.34
CA ILE A 138 8.15 12.16 -0.12
C ILE A 138 9.49 12.32 -0.85
N ALA A 139 10.59 11.79 -0.29
CA ALA A 139 11.89 11.86 -0.94
C ALA A 139 11.95 11.13 -2.29
N ILE A 140 11.30 9.97 -2.43
CA ILE A 140 11.20 9.27 -3.72
C ILE A 140 10.51 10.14 -4.75
N LEU A 141 9.38 10.75 -4.39
CA LEU A 141 8.60 11.59 -5.30
C LEU A 141 9.38 12.85 -5.70
N LYS A 142 10.02 13.52 -4.73
CA LYS A 142 10.88 14.68 -4.97
C LYS A 142 12.09 14.37 -5.84
N ASN A 143 12.75 13.24 -5.59
CA ASN A 143 13.90 12.85 -6.40
C ASN A 143 13.47 12.39 -7.79
N ALA A 144 12.30 11.75 -7.93
CA ALA A 144 11.75 11.38 -9.24
C ALA A 144 11.56 12.59 -10.15
N GLU A 145 11.13 13.74 -9.62
CA GLU A 145 11.01 15.00 -10.39
C GLU A 145 12.35 15.46 -11.02
N ASN A 146 13.48 15.05 -10.43
CA ASN A 146 14.84 15.38 -10.90
C ASN A 146 15.51 14.22 -11.67
N HIS A 147 14.80 13.11 -11.87
CA HIS A 147 15.29 11.90 -12.52
C HIS A 147 14.32 11.43 -13.61
N PRO A 148 14.13 12.21 -14.70
CA PRO A 148 13.17 11.89 -15.77
C PRO A 148 13.45 10.58 -16.50
N GLU A 149 14.68 10.08 -16.41
CA GLU A 149 15.08 8.79 -16.95
C GLU A 149 14.58 7.59 -16.12
N VAL A 150 14.11 7.82 -14.89
CA VAL A 150 13.44 6.79 -14.09
C VAL A 150 11.97 6.75 -14.47
N LYS A 151 11.53 5.61 -14.95
CA LYS A 151 10.16 5.46 -15.42
C LYS A 151 9.17 5.46 -14.26
N GLN A 152 7.96 5.95 -14.54
CA GLN A 152 6.87 5.96 -13.56
C GLN A 152 6.54 4.56 -13.04
N GLU A 153 6.58 3.54 -13.90
CA GLU A 153 6.35 2.14 -13.54
C GLU A 153 7.35 1.64 -12.47
N ASP A 154 8.62 2.00 -12.59
CA ASP A 154 9.67 1.61 -11.66
C ASP A 154 9.51 2.29 -10.29
N ILE A 155 9.07 3.56 -10.29
CA ILE A 155 8.74 4.30 -9.06
C ILE A 155 7.52 3.67 -8.38
N GLN A 156 6.49 3.29 -9.14
CA GLN A 156 5.30 2.62 -8.60
C GLN A 156 5.66 1.28 -7.94
N MET A 157 6.48 0.46 -8.60
CA MET A 157 6.95 -0.81 -8.04
C MET A 157 7.77 -0.59 -6.77
N LEU A 158 8.67 0.40 -6.76
CA LEU A 158 9.43 0.77 -5.56
C LEU A 158 8.49 1.16 -4.41
N LEU A 159 7.51 2.03 -4.65
CA LEU A 159 6.54 2.44 -3.62
C LEU A 159 5.77 1.23 -3.07
N TRP A 160 5.29 0.32 -3.93
CA TRP A 160 4.61 -0.89 -3.48
C TRP A 160 5.51 -1.81 -2.66
N THR A 161 6.81 -1.89 -2.93
CA THR A 161 7.74 -2.68 -2.09
C THR A 161 7.94 -2.07 -0.70
N ILE A 162 7.86 -0.74 -0.58
CA ILE A 162 7.91 -0.04 0.71
C ILE A 162 6.62 -0.27 1.48
N ILE A 163 5.46 -0.19 0.81
CA ILE A 163 4.15 -0.52 1.39
C ILE A 163 4.12 -1.98 1.87
N ALA A 164 4.70 -2.90 1.08
CA ALA A 164 4.86 -4.31 1.44
C ALA A 164 5.89 -4.59 2.54
N ARG A 165 6.50 -3.54 3.12
CA ARG A 165 7.50 -3.65 4.19
C ARG A 165 8.68 -4.54 3.80
N THR A 166 9.03 -4.58 2.52
CA THR A 166 10.14 -5.40 2.01
C THR A 166 11.48 -4.77 2.43
N LYS A 167 12.41 -5.59 2.93
CA LYS A 167 13.80 -5.18 3.23
C LYS A 167 14.52 -4.77 1.96
N PHE A 168 15.31 -3.70 2.03
CA PHE A 168 16.14 -3.28 0.90
C PHE A 168 17.15 -4.37 0.49
N SER A 169 17.69 -5.15 1.43
CA SER A 169 18.56 -6.30 1.15
C SER A 169 17.93 -7.32 0.20
N ASN A 170 16.60 -7.40 0.20
CA ASN A 170 15.82 -8.32 -0.62
C ASN A 170 15.38 -7.68 -1.94
N TYR A 171 15.68 -6.40 -2.19
CA TYR A 171 15.38 -5.79 -3.48
C TYR A 171 16.33 -6.37 -4.53
N ALA A 172 15.76 -6.77 -5.66
CA ALA A 172 16.46 -7.16 -6.87
C ALA A 172 15.87 -6.41 -8.08
N GLY A 173 16.46 -6.61 -9.27
CA GLY A 173 15.94 -6.04 -10.52
C GLY A 173 15.85 -4.51 -10.55
N SER A 174 14.85 -4.00 -11.30
CA SER A 174 14.67 -2.56 -11.52
C SER A 174 14.29 -1.79 -10.24
N VAL A 175 13.66 -2.45 -9.26
CA VAL A 175 13.29 -1.82 -7.98
C VAL A 175 14.55 -1.48 -7.20
N LYS A 176 15.54 -2.40 -7.17
CA LYS A 176 16.83 -2.12 -6.51
C LYS A 176 17.56 -0.97 -7.18
N VAL A 177 17.62 -0.98 -8.51
CA VAL A 177 18.27 0.08 -9.30
C VAL A 177 17.59 1.44 -9.03
N THR A 178 16.27 1.46 -9.03
CA THR A 178 15.47 2.66 -8.78
C THR A 178 15.66 3.18 -7.36
N ALA A 179 15.65 2.30 -6.36
CA ALA A 179 15.94 2.67 -4.97
C ALA A 179 17.34 3.27 -4.82
N LEU A 180 18.37 2.64 -5.40
CA LEU A 180 19.74 3.15 -5.37
C LEU A 180 19.91 4.51 -6.04
N LYS A 181 19.03 4.82 -6.99
CA LYS A 181 19.06 6.06 -7.75
C LYS A 181 18.33 7.20 -7.05
N LEU A 182 17.19 6.90 -6.42
CA LEU A 182 16.32 7.90 -5.80
C LEU A 182 16.53 8.08 -4.30
N LEU A 183 17.28 7.20 -3.62
CA LEU A 183 17.44 7.24 -2.17
C LEU A 183 18.89 7.37 -1.74
N SER A 184 19.11 8.18 -0.70
CA SER A 184 20.40 8.26 -0.01
C SER A 184 20.72 6.97 0.77
N PRO A 185 22.00 6.69 1.10
CA PRO A 185 22.38 5.54 1.93
C PRO A 185 21.64 5.49 3.28
N LYS A 186 21.39 6.66 3.89
CA LYS A 186 20.63 6.76 5.14
C LYS A 186 19.17 6.31 4.96
N GLN A 187 18.53 6.72 3.87
CA GLN A 187 17.16 6.31 3.55
C GLN A 187 17.08 4.82 3.18
N LEU A 188 18.07 4.29 2.45
CA LEU A 188 18.17 2.86 2.16
C LEU A 188 18.30 2.03 3.45
N LEU A 189 19.13 2.48 4.40
CA LEU A 189 19.25 1.83 5.70
C LEU A 189 17.93 1.85 6.48
N GLN A 190 17.14 2.93 6.35
CA GLN A 190 15.81 2.98 6.97
C GLN A 190 14.84 1.96 6.36
N LEU A 191 15.02 1.51 5.11
CA LEU A 191 14.22 0.44 4.50
C LEU A 191 14.54 -0.96 5.06
N GLU A 192 15.68 -1.13 5.73
CA GLU A 192 15.99 -2.37 6.46
C GLU A 192 15.19 -2.50 7.76
N GLY A 193 14.90 -1.36 8.41
CA GLY A 193 14.26 -1.28 9.71
C GLY A 193 12.74 -1.47 9.67
N GLY A 194 12.21 -2.35 10.53
CA GLY A 194 10.77 -2.60 10.67
C GLY A 194 10.16 -3.32 9.45
N ALA A 195 10.97 -4.15 8.80
CA ALA A 195 10.63 -4.85 7.58
C ALA A 195 10.30 -6.34 7.85
N LEU A 196 9.35 -6.86 7.07
CA LEU A 196 8.88 -8.24 7.16
C LEU A 196 9.57 -9.07 6.07
N GLY A 197 9.98 -10.29 6.40
CA GLY A 197 10.45 -11.25 5.40
C GLY A 197 9.30 -11.84 4.58
N ILE A 198 9.62 -12.64 3.57
CA ILE A 198 8.63 -13.49 2.91
C ILE A 198 8.09 -14.48 3.95
N LEU A 199 6.77 -14.54 4.10
CA LEU A 199 6.12 -15.47 5.01
C LEU A 199 5.85 -16.81 4.31
N PRO A 200 6.23 -17.95 4.94
CA PRO A 200 5.81 -19.27 4.49
C PRO A 200 4.28 -19.42 4.43
N LEU A 201 3.78 -20.30 3.56
CA LEU A 201 2.34 -20.45 3.30
C LEU A 201 1.51 -20.81 4.55
N ASP A 202 2.02 -21.70 5.40
CA ASP A 202 1.36 -22.11 6.65
C ASP A 202 1.24 -20.95 7.64
N VAL A 203 2.32 -20.17 7.77
CA VAL A 203 2.37 -18.97 8.61
C VAL A 203 1.46 -17.86 8.08
N MET A 204 1.45 -17.66 6.75
CA MET A 204 0.56 -16.73 6.06
C MET A 204 -0.91 -17.08 6.31
N GLN A 205 -1.28 -18.36 6.14
CA GLN A 205 -2.65 -18.80 6.35
C GLN A 205 -3.09 -18.65 7.81
N GLU A 206 -2.23 -18.97 8.77
CA GLU A 206 -2.53 -18.77 10.19
C GLU A 206 -2.74 -17.28 10.53
N ALA A 207 -1.89 -16.39 10.01
CA ALA A 207 -2.03 -14.95 10.20
C ALA A 207 -3.30 -14.40 9.54
N LYS A 208 -3.59 -14.80 8.30
CA LYS A 208 -4.81 -14.42 7.56
C LYS A 208 -6.08 -14.79 8.32
N ASN A 209 -6.13 -15.99 8.91
CA ASN A 209 -7.27 -16.45 9.71
C ASN A 209 -7.53 -15.62 10.97
N LYS A 210 -6.52 -14.89 11.46
CA LYS A 210 -6.61 -14.00 12.63
C LYS A 210 -6.90 -12.54 12.26
N LEU A 211 -6.81 -12.19 10.98
CA LEU A 211 -7.02 -10.83 10.48
C LEU A 211 -8.50 -10.58 10.09
N PRO A 212 -9.02 -9.37 10.29
CA PRO A 212 -10.30 -8.94 9.71
C PRO A 212 -10.30 -9.12 8.19
N LYS A 213 -11.44 -9.51 7.61
CA LYS A 213 -11.56 -9.83 6.17
C LYS A 213 -11.08 -8.70 5.27
N GLU A 214 -11.31 -7.47 5.71
CA GLU A 214 -11.00 -6.23 5.01
C GLU A 214 -9.48 -6.03 4.82
N ILE A 215 -8.65 -6.61 5.71
CA ILE A 215 -7.19 -6.47 5.69
C ILE A 215 -6.51 -7.72 5.10
N GLN A 216 -7.22 -8.84 4.98
CA GLN A 216 -6.65 -10.09 4.47
C GLN A 216 -6.09 -9.95 3.06
N ALA A 217 -6.82 -9.27 2.15
CA ALA A 217 -6.37 -9.05 0.77
C ALA A 217 -5.10 -8.18 0.72
N VAL A 218 -5.04 -7.13 1.53
CA VAL A 218 -3.86 -6.27 1.66
C VAL A 218 -2.66 -7.08 2.16
N PHE A 219 -2.84 -7.85 3.24
CA PHE A 219 -1.76 -8.64 3.83
C PHE A 219 -1.19 -9.71 2.89
N GLU A 220 -2.07 -10.37 2.12
CA GLU A 220 -1.70 -11.34 1.09
C GLU A 220 -0.95 -10.66 -0.07
N ALA A 221 -1.49 -9.56 -0.60
CA ALA A 221 -0.87 -8.78 -1.66
C ALA A 221 0.55 -8.32 -1.28
N GLU A 222 0.74 -7.81 -0.06
CA GLU A 222 2.06 -7.41 0.42
C GLU A 222 3.05 -8.59 0.46
N ASN A 223 2.61 -9.80 0.80
CA ASN A 223 3.50 -10.97 0.80
C ASN A 223 3.89 -11.41 -0.60
N GLN A 224 2.94 -11.39 -1.53
CA GLN A 224 3.20 -11.69 -2.94
C GLN A 224 4.18 -10.68 -3.54
N ILE A 225 4.05 -9.39 -3.21
CA ILE A 225 5.01 -8.35 -3.61
C ILE A 225 6.40 -8.62 -3.03
N ARG A 226 6.51 -9.04 -1.75
CA ARG A 226 7.80 -9.41 -1.13
C ARG A 226 8.47 -10.56 -1.88
N GLU A 227 7.71 -11.58 -2.26
CA GLU A 227 8.21 -12.72 -3.02
C GLU A 227 8.65 -12.31 -4.43
N LEU A 228 7.79 -11.56 -5.13
CA LEU A 228 8.02 -11.10 -6.50
C LEU A 228 9.30 -10.27 -6.60
N VAL A 229 9.48 -9.25 -5.76
CA VAL A 229 10.68 -8.40 -5.85
C VAL A 229 11.96 -9.15 -5.48
N SER A 230 11.87 -10.15 -4.60
CA SER A 230 13.02 -10.96 -4.20
C SER A 230 13.47 -11.92 -5.29
N SER A 231 12.59 -12.27 -6.24
CA SER A 231 12.93 -13.12 -7.39
C SER A 231 13.88 -12.41 -8.37
N GLY A 232 13.77 -11.09 -8.47
CA GLY A 232 14.55 -10.25 -9.39
C GLY A 232 14.14 -10.32 -10.86
N ASN A 233 13.16 -11.15 -11.21
CA ASN A 233 12.60 -11.25 -12.56
C ASN A 233 11.09 -11.07 -12.49
N TYR A 234 10.62 -9.87 -12.79
CA TYR A 234 9.23 -9.48 -12.70
C TYR A 234 8.92 -8.33 -13.67
N THR A 235 7.63 -8.10 -13.89
CA THR A 235 7.06 -7.05 -14.73
C THR A 235 6.09 -6.20 -13.93
N LEU A 236 5.75 -5.02 -14.45
CA LEU A 236 4.69 -4.17 -13.87
C LEU A 236 3.36 -4.93 -13.76
N ALA A 237 3.00 -5.70 -14.80
CA ALA A 237 1.74 -6.44 -14.84
C ALA A 237 1.64 -7.48 -13.70
N GLU A 238 2.74 -8.15 -13.36
CA GLU A 238 2.78 -9.07 -12.21
C GLU A 238 2.61 -8.33 -10.88
N PHE A 239 3.17 -7.12 -10.74
CA PHE A 239 2.89 -6.27 -9.59
C PHE A 239 1.41 -5.87 -9.51
N GLU A 240 0.83 -5.41 -10.62
CA GLU A 240 -0.56 -4.99 -10.69
C GLU A 240 -1.53 -6.12 -10.36
N GLN A 241 -1.23 -7.36 -10.77
CA GLN A 241 -2.03 -8.54 -10.47
C GLN A 241 -2.25 -8.73 -8.96
N TYR A 242 -1.26 -8.38 -8.13
CA TYR A 242 -1.36 -8.48 -6.68
C TYR A 242 -1.78 -7.16 -6.03
N ALA A 243 -1.30 -6.03 -6.55
CA ALA A 243 -1.50 -4.73 -5.94
C ALA A 243 -2.90 -4.14 -6.20
N ILE A 244 -3.60 -4.59 -7.24
CA ILE A 244 -4.87 -4.03 -7.69
C ILE A 244 -5.95 -5.10 -7.67
N LEU A 245 -7.01 -4.89 -6.88
CA LEU A 245 -8.18 -5.76 -6.93
C LEU A 245 -9.01 -5.49 -8.18
N ALA A 246 -9.43 -6.55 -8.84
CA ALA A 246 -10.36 -6.47 -9.96
C ALA A 246 -11.75 -6.01 -9.49
N GLY A 247 -12.37 -5.09 -10.23
CA GLY A 247 -13.70 -4.53 -9.93
C GLY A 247 -13.63 -3.06 -9.53
N MET A 248 -14.71 -2.56 -8.96
CA MET A 248 -14.83 -1.18 -8.48
C MET A 248 -15.26 -1.17 -7.03
N ALA A 249 -14.71 -0.23 -6.26
CA ALA A 249 -15.16 -0.01 -4.90
C ALA A 249 -16.56 0.65 -4.92
N PRO A 250 -17.41 0.41 -3.90
CA PRO A 250 -18.70 1.10 -3.78
C PRO A 250 -18.54 2.62 -3.68
N VAL A 251 -19.27 3.37 -4.51
CA VAL A 251 -19.26 4.84 -4.46
C VAL A 251 -19.99 5.34 -3.22
N ARG A 252 -19.40 6.30 -2.52
CA ARG A 252 -20.03 7.01 -1.39
C ARG A 252 -20.74 8.27 -1.85
N GLN A 253 -22.03 8.39 -1.53
CA GLN A 253 -22.81 9.57 -1.89
C GLN A 253 -22.46 10.82 -1.07
N ASP A 254 -22.00 10.63 0.17
CA ASP A 254 -21.64 11.74 1.07
C ASP A 254 -20.28 12.37 0.75
N THR A 255 -19.54 11.79 -0.20
CA THR A 255 -18.26 12.30 -0.68
C THR A 255 -18.18 12.05 -2.19
N PRO A 256 -18.88 12.88 -3.00
CA PRO A 256 -18.93 12.70 -4.45
C PRO A 256 -17.58 13.01 -5.11
N SER A 257 -17.40 12.49 -6.32
CA SER A 257 -16.27 12.87 -7.17
C SER A 257 -16.19 14.39 -7.37
N GLY A 258 -14.98 14.95 -7.28
CA GLY A 258 -14.75 16.39 -7.43
C GLY A 258 -15.15 17.25 -6.23
N ILE A 259 -15.40 16.64 -5.06
CA ILE A 259 -15.54 17.37 -3.80
C ILE A 259 -14.28 18.19 -3.50
N TRP A 260 -14.46 19.40 -2.98
CA TRP A 260 -13.36 20.28 -2.59
C TRP A 260 -12.99 20.07 -1.13
N SER A 261 -11.69 19.86 -0.89
CA SER A 261 -11.10 19.88 0.44
C SER A 261 -10.50 21.26 0.71
N TYR A 262 -10.61 21.73 1.95
CA TYR A 262 -9.91 22.94 2.37
C TYR A 262 -8.52 22.55 2.88
N HIS A 263 -7.47 23.02 2.21
CA HIS A 263 -6.10 22.76 2.59
C HIS A 263 -5.70 23.65 3.78
N PRO A 264 -4.91 23.16 4.76
CA PRO A 264 -4.50 23.93 5.93
C PRO A 264 -3.76 25.24 5.60
N ASP A 265 -3.11 25.32 4.45
CA ASP A 265 -2.44 26.54 3.97
C ASP A 265 -3.40 27.60 3.40
N GLY A 266 -4.71 27.32 3.39
CA GLY A 266 -5.76 28.30 3.16
C GLY A 266 -6.34 28.34 1.74
N TYR A 267 -6.08 27.33 0.91
CA TYR A 267 -6.68 27.18 -0.42
C TYR A 267 -7.59 25.95 -0.50
N TYR A 268 -8.39 25.85 -1.56
CA TYR A 268 -9.21 24.67 -1.82
C TYR A 268 -8.54 23.80 -2.88
N ILE A 269 -8.62 22.48 -2.71
CA ILE A 269 -8.05 21.50 -3.63
C ILE A 269 -9.03 20.36 -3.88
N ARG A 270 -9.06 19.85 -5.11
CA ARG A 270 -9.82 18.64 -5.48
C ARG A 270 -9.09 17.79 -6.51
N TYR A 271 -9.43 16.51 -6.52
CA TYR A 271 -8.72 15.50 -7.31
C TYR A 271 -9.66 14.72 -8.21
N PHE A 272 -9.19 14.43 -9.42
CA PHE A 272 -9.83 13.57 -10.40
C PHE A 272 -8.83 12.53 -10.91
N PRO A 273 -8.71 11.39 -10.21
CA PRO A 273 -7.86 10.30 -10.64
C PRO A 273 -8.35 9.66 -11.95
N SER A 274 -7.41 9.23 -12.78
CA SER A 274 -7.62 8.44 -13.98
C SER A 274 -6.72 7.21 -13.90
N GLY A 275 -7.22 6.17 -13.22
CA GLY A 275 -6.36 5.12 -12.68
C GLY A 275 -5.46 5.66 -11.57
N TYR A 276 -4.45 4.89 -11.17
CA TYR A 276 -3.51 5.31 -10.14
C TYR A 276 -2.36 6.16 -10.67
N SER A 277 -2.08 6.11 -11.98
CA SER A 277 -0.91 6.73 -12.60
C SER A 277 -1.09 8.19 -13.00
N ARG A 278 -2.33 8.67 -13.09
CA ARG A 278 -2.63 10.05 -13.53
C ARG A 278 -3.69 10.66 -12.64
N THR A 279 -3.42 11.82 -12.07
CA THR A 279 -4.43 12.59 -11.34
C THR A 279 -4.47 14.03 -11.84
N ARG A 280 -5.67 14.47 -12.19
CA ARG A 280 -5.94 15.89 -12.45
C ARG A 280 -6.29 16.56 -11.14
N THR A 281 -5.54 17.59 -10.79
CA THR A 281 -5.69 18.36 -9.56
C THR A 281 -6.12 19.77 -9.90
N GLN A 282 -7.15 20.26 -9.23
CA GLN A 282 -7.62 21.63 -9.35
C GLN A 282 -7.47 22.34 -8.01
N ILE A 283 -6.99 23.58 -8.05
CA ILE A 283 -6.70 24.42 -6.89
C ILE A 283 -7.43 25.75 -7.06
N HIS A 284 -8.14 26.17 -6.01
CA HIS A 284 -8.71 27.51 -5.91
C HIS A 284 -8.07 28.24 -4.74
N VAL A 285 -7.41 29.36 -5.01
CA VAL A 285 -6.75 30.20 -4.02
C VAL A 285 -7.58 31.47 -3.81
N PRO A 286 -8.24 31.64 -2.65
CA PRO A 286 -8.96 32.87 -2.34
C PRO A 286 -8.02 34.08 -2.25
N GLN A 287 -8.49 35.26 -2.69
CA GLN A 287 -7.73 36.51 -2.55
C GLN A 287 -7.38 36.80 -1.08
N GLU A 288 -8.33 36.57 -0.18
CA GLU A 288 -8.14 36.76 1.27
C GLU A 288 -6.95 35.94 1.82
N THR A 289 -6.70 34.75 1.27
CA THR A 289 -5.56 33.92 1.67
C THR A 289 -4.24 34.60 1.33
N ILE A 290 -4.13 35.20 0.14
CA ILE A 290 -2.94 35.95 -0.28
C ILE A 290 -2.77 37.22 0.57
N ASP A 291 -3.86 37.93 0.84
CA ASP A 291 -3.82 39.16 1.64
C ASP A 291 -3.34 38.88 3.08
N LYS A 292 -3.79 37.76 3.67
CA LYS A 292 -3.38 37.31 5.02
C LYS A 292 -1.89 36.93 5.11
N LEU A 293 -1.26 36.53 4.01
CA LEU A 293 0.15 36.15 4.01
C LEU A 293 1.10 37.34 4.14
N ALA A 294 0.61 38.58 3.96
CA ALA A 294 1.37 39.82 4.19
C ALA A 294 2.76 39.83 3.54
N GLY A 295 2.85 39.39 2.28
CA GLY A 295 4.09 39.30 1.50
C GLY A 295 4.87 38.00 1.65
N LYS A 296 4.39 37.03 2.45
CA LYS A 296 4.90 35.65 2.42
C LYS A 296 4.37 34.90 1.20
N VAL A 297 5.13 33.90 0.76
CA VAL A 297 4.79 33.08 -0.39
C VAL A 297 3.93 31.90 0.04
N LEU A 298 2.84 31.66 -0.68
CA LEU A 298 2.06 30.42 -0.59
C LEU A 298 2.68 29.38 -1.53
N LEU A 299 2.97 28.19 -1.04
CA LEU A 299 3.56 27.12 -1.83
C LEU A 299 2.58 25.97 -1.99
N TYR A 300 2.57 25.35 -3.17
CA TYR A 300 1.95 24.06 -3.41
C TYR A 300 3.01 23.03 -3.75
N ASP A 301 2.94 21.88 -3.06
CA ASP A 301 3.81 20.74 -3.26
C ASP A 301 2.98 19.46 -3.26
N ALA A 302 2.77 18.88 -4.44
CA ALA A 302 1.98 17.68 -4.60
C ALA A 302 2.59 16.44 -3.91
N THR A 303 3.88 16.49 -3.53
CA THR A 303 4.60 15.32 -2.98
C THR A 303 4.33 15.05 -1.50
N ASP A 304 3.81 16.03 -0.75
CA ASP A 304 3.43 15.88 0.67
C ASP A 304 1.90 15.74 0.86
N ASP A 305 1.14 15.80 -0.23
CA ASP A 305 -0.31 15.68 -0.25
C ASP A 305 -0.74 14.26 -0.68
N ILE A 306 -1.75 13.72 0.01
CA ILE A 306 -2.41 12.48 -0.38
C ILE A 306 -3.82 12.80 -0.87
N ALA A 307 -4.11 12.41 -2.12
CA ALA A 307 -5.49 12.26 -2.57
C ALA A 307 -6.04 10.97 -1.95
N CYS A 308 -6.78 11.13 -0.86
CA CYS A 308 -7.33 10.03 -0.08
C CYS A 308 -8.76 9.71 -0.53
N PRO A 309 -9.06 8.46 -0.92
CA PRO A 309 -10.41 8.07 -1.30
C PRO A 309 -11.34 8.04 -0.08
N ALA A 310 -12.61 8.41 -0.29
CA ALA A 310 -13.67 8.22 0.67
C ALA A 310 -13.95 6.74 0.97
N ASN A 311 -13.70 5.87 -0.01
CA ASN A 311 -13.78 4.43 0.15
C ASN A 311 -12.41 3.87 0.54
N VAL A 312 -12.33 3.28 1.74
CA VAL A 312 -11.08 2.69 2.28
C VAL A 312 -10.60 1.46 1.50
N GLY A 313 -11.45 0.88 0.65
CA GLY A 313 -11.11 -0.18 -0.29
C GLY A 313 -10.51 0.32 -1.60
N SER A 314 -10.45 1.63 -1.85
CA SER A 314 -9.80 2.25 -3.01
C SER A 314 -8.37 2.69 -2.68
N GLN A 315 -7.56 2.89 -3.70
CA GLN A 315 -6.15 3.28 -3.55
C GLN A 315 -5.98 4.75 -3.10
N ARG A 316 -5.08 4.98 -2.14
CA ARG A 316 -4.56 6.31 -1.81
C ARG A 316 -3.52 6.72 -2.84
N LEU A 317 -3.56 7.96 -3.28
CA LEU A 317 -2.68 8.43 -4.35
C LEU A 317 -1.77 9.54 -3.86
N ALA A 318 -0.46 9.32 -3.94
CA ALA A 318 0.51 10.40 -3.89
C ALA A 318 0.79 10.94 -5.29
N GLN A 319 1.36 12.13 -5.37
CA GLN A 319 1.56 12.85 -6.63
C GLN A 319 2.97 13.44 -6.69
N THR A 320 3.42 13.78 -7.89
CA THR A 320 4.59 14.64 -8.11
C THR A 320 4.13 16.00 -8.63
N ASN A 321 5.01 16.99 -8.63
CA ASN A 321 4.83 18.28 -9.30
C ASN A 321 5.14 18.21 -10.81
N GLU A 322 5.40 17.02 -11.35
CA GLU A 322 5.65 16.76 -12.76
C GLU A 322 4.32 16.61 -13.50
N ALA A 323 4.11 17.48 -14.49
CA ALA A 323 2.95 17.42 -15.34
C ALA A 323 3.09 16.31 -16.39
N ILE A 324 2.00 15.60 -16.65
CA ILE A 324 1.90 14.71 -17.81
C ILE A 324 1.52 15.58 -19.01
N GLU A 325 2.41 15.63 -20.00
CA GLU A 325 2.08 16.24 -21.30
C GLU A 325 1.11 15.33 -22.05
N ASN A 326 0.05 15.92 -22.61
CA ASN A 326 -0.95 15.22 -23.43
C ASN A 326 -0.47 15.09 -24.86
#